data_AF-A0A828T1M5-F1
#
_entry.id   AF-A0A828T1M5-F1
#
_cell.length_a   1.000
_cell.length_b   1.000
_cell.length_c   1.000
_cell.angle_alpha   90.00
_cell.angle_beta   90.00
_cell.angle_gamma   90.00
#
_symmetry.space_group_name_H-M   'P 1'
#
loop_
_entity.id
_entity.type
_entity.pdbx_description
1 polymer ?
#
loop_
_entity_poly.entity_id
_entity_poly.type
_entity_poly.pdbx_seq_one_letter_code
_entity_poly.pdbx_strand_id
1 'polypeptide(L)'
;MGQAAEVIVEELVLALVGLSAGAAVAGGLFSFIVELGVIADFADRTHTGDKLLFYETCVALGGIIGNIVFLFYSFAPNAVSFASASFASGAVQVLFGIFAGIFVGCWSMALAEILNVFPIFMRRARIVRYASVFVIGAAIGKGLGAGLFFLKGW
;
A
#
# COMPACT_ATOMS: atom_id res chain seq x y z
N MET A 1 36.07 -5.01 -26.86
CA MET A 1 35.19 -3.83 -27.05
C MET A 1 33.70 -4.21 -27.06
N GLY A 2 33.28 -5.33 -27.67
CA GLY A 2 31.87 -5.78 -27.62
C GLY A 2 31.34 -6.09 -26.22
N GLN A 3 32.15 -6.73 -25.37
CA GLN A 3 31.73 -7.15 -24.03
C GLN A 3 31.45 -5.99 -23.05
N ALA A 4 32.12 -4.83 -23.23
CA ALA A 4 31.86 -3.65 -22.42
C ALA A 4 30.59 -2.90 -22.86
N ALA A 5 30.25 -2.97 -24.16
CA ALA A 5 29.03 -2.38 -24.68
C ALA A 5 27.78 -3.15 -24.19
N GLU A 6 27.84 -4.47 -24.12
CA GLU A 6 26.70 -5.27 -23.62
C GLU A 6 26.42 -5.04 -22.13
N VAL A 7 27.45 -4.92 -21.30
CA VAL A 7 27.29 -4.62 -19.86
C VAL A 7 26.63 -3.25 -19.64
N ILE A 8 27.01 -2.24 -20.43
CA ILE A 8 26.39 -0.90 -20.33
C ILE A 8 24.91 -0.94 -20.72
N VAL A 9 24.56 -1.72 -21.75
CA VAL A 9 23.16 -1.86 -22.19
C VAL A 9 22.34 -2.60 -21.14
N GLU A 10 22.89 -3.65 -20.52
CA GLU A 10 22.22 -4.40 -19.46
C GLU A 10 21.94 -3.52 -18.23
N GLU A 11 22.93 -2.76 -17.75
CA GLU A 11 22.77 -1.82 -16.63
C GLU A 11 21.75 -0.72 -16.95
N LEU A 12 21.74 -0.20 -18.19
CA LEU A 12 20.77 0.79 -18.63
C LEU A 12 19.34 0.22 -18.62
N VAL A 13 19.16 -1.02 -19.10
CA VAL A 13 17.85 -1.68 -19.11
C VAL A 13 17.39 -1.97 -17.68
N LEU A 14 18.28 -2.46 -16.81
CA LEU A 14 17.97 -2.70 -15.40
C LEU A 14 17.59 -1.41 -14.68
N ALA A 15 18.32 -0.31 -14.92
CA ALA A 15 17.99 1.00 -14.37
C ALA A 15 16.62 1.50 -14.87
N LEU A 16 16.30 1.32 -16.15
CA LEU A 16 15.02 1.73 -16.73
C LEU A 16 13.84 0.91 -16.18
N VAL A 17 14.02 -0.40 -16.04
CA VAL A 17 13.02 -1.31 -15.45
C VAL A 17 12.83 -0.99 -13.97
N GLY A 18 13.92 -0.76 -13.22
CA GLY A 18 13.86 -0.36 -11.81
C GLY A 18 13.12 0.97 -11.60
N LEU A 19 13.41 1.98 -12.44
CA LEU A 19 12.76 3.28 -12.36
C LEU A 19 11.27 3.21 -12.73
N SER A 20 10.93 2.49 -13.80
CA SER A 20 9.54 2.33 -14.24
C SER A 20 8.71 1.53 -13.23
N ALA A 21 9.25 0.43 -12.70
CA ALA A 21 8.60 -0.34 -11.64
C ALA A 21 8.44 0.50 -10.37
N GLY A 22 9.46 1.24 -9.96
CA GLY A 22 9.40 2.14 -8.81
C GLY A 22 8.34 3.23 -8.96
N ALA A 23 8.26 3.87 -10.13
CA ALA A 23 7.26 4.88 -10.43
C ALA A 23 5.83 4.31 -10.42
N ALA A 24 5.63 3.12 -11.01
CA ALA A 24 4.33 2.45 -11.01
C ALA A 24 3.87 2.09 -9.59
N VAL A 25 4.77 1.54 -8.76
CA VAL A 25 4.46 1.17 -7.37
C VAL A 25 4.19 2.42 -6.51
N ALA A 26 5.02 3.47 -6.63
CA ALA A 26 4.82 4.71 -5.89
C ALA A 26 3.50 5.40 -6.25
N GLY A 27 3.18 5.49 -7.55
CA GLY A 27 1.91 6.03 -8.02
C GLY A 27 0.72 5.22 -7.54
N GLY A 28 0.80 3.88 -7.60
CA GLY A 28 -0.26 2.99 -7.13
C GLY A 28 -0.51 3.11 -5.62
N LEU A 29 0.54 3.11 -4.81
CA LEU A 29 0.42 3.26 -3.35
C LEU A 29 -0.14 4.64 -2.96
N PHE A 30 0.33 5.71 -3.60
CA PHE A 30 -0.13 7.06 -3.29
C PHE A 30 -1.60 7.27 -3.70
N SER A 31 -1.97 6.84 -4.92
CA SER A 31 -3.36 6.87 -5.38
C SER A 31 -4.27 6.09 -4.44
N PHE A 32 -3.83 4.92 -3.99
CA PHE A 32 -4.59 4.07 -3.08
C PHE A 32 -4.84 4.74 -1.72
N ILE A 33 -3.82 5.35 -1.11
CA ILE A 33 -3.96 6.00 0.20
C ILE A 33 -4.89 7.21 0.14
N VAL A 34 -4.80 8.00 -0.94
CA VAL A 34 -5.68 9.15 -1.16
C VAL A 34 -7.11 8.71 -1.44
N GLU A 35 -7.31 7.71 -2.30
CA GLU A 35 -8.64 7.21 -2.70
C GLU A 35 -9.38 6.53 -1.54
N LEU A 36 -8.66 5.85 -0.64
CA LEU A 36 -9.25 5.31 0.57
C LEU A 36 -9.78 6.39 1.52
N GLY A 37 -9.41 7.65 1.36
CA GLY A 37 -9.90 8.74 2.21
C GLY A 37 -9.18 8.88 3.56
N VAL A 38 -8.15 8.07 3.84
CA VAL A 38 -7.42 8.11 5.13
C VAL A 38 -6.89 9.50 5.45
N ILE A 39 -6.37 10.21 4.43
CA ILE A 39 -5.84 11.57 4.60
C ILE A 39 -6.97 12.60 4.80
N ALA A 40 -8.08 12.41 4.09
CA ALA A 40 -9.25 13.28 4.21
C ALA A 40 -9.90 13.15 5.61
N ASP A 41 -9.99 11.94 6.15
CA ASP A 41 -10.53 11.69 7.50
C ASP A 41 -9.71 12.37 8.58
N PHE A 42 -8.37 12.36 8.46
CA PHE A 42 -7.50 13.10 9.39
C PHE A 42 -7.70 14.60 9.30
N ALA A 43 -7.77 15.13 8.08
CA ALA A 43 -7.96 16.55 7.83
C ALA A 43 -9.33 17.04 8.32
N ASP A 44 -10.38 16.23 8.15
CA ASP A 44 -11.73 16.50 8.63
C ASP A 44 -11.81 16.44 10.17
N ARG A 45 -11.24 15.40 10.80
CA ARG A 45 -11.26 15.25 12.27
C ARG A 45 -10.51 16.37 13.00
N THR A 46 -9.44 16.87 12.41
CA THR A 46 -8.65 17.99 12.94
C THR A 46 -9.21 19.36 12.55
N HIS A 47 -10.35 19.39 11.86
CA HIS A 47 -10.97 20.61 11.31
C HIS A 47 -9.97 21.47 10.51
N THR A 48 -8.99 20.81 9.88
CA THR A 48 -7.90 21.44 9.12
C THR A 48 -7.90 20.91 7.69
N GLY A 49 -9.09 20.87 7.07
CA GLY A 49 -9.29 20.49 5.67
C GLY A 49 -8.49 21.36 4.68
N ASP A 50 -8.24 22.62 5.06
CA ASP A 50 -7.46 23.57 4.25
C ASP A 50 -5.98 23.21 4.09
N LYS A 51 -5.45 22.25 4.86
CA LYS A 51 -4.04 21.82 4.78
C LYS A 51 -3.85 20.40 4.24
N LEU A 52 -4.73 19.94 3.36
CA LEU A 52 -4.64 18.60 2.76
C LEU A 52 -3.26 18.30 2.13
N LEU A 53 -2.70 19.25 1.37
CA LEU A 53 -1.37 19.13 0.74
C LEU A 53 -0.23 18.91 1.76
N PHE A 54 -0.38 19.41 2.98
CA PHE A 54 0.61 19.20 4.04
C PHE A 54 0.59 17.76 4.52
N TYR A 55 -0.60 17.18 4.71
CA TYR A 55 -0.74 15.77 5.09
C TYR A 55 -0.23 14.83 3.99
N GLU A 56 -0.52 15.12 2.73
CA GLU A 56 0.04 14.37 1.58
C GLU A 56 1.56 14.41 1.56
N THR A 57 2.16 15.57 1.82
CA THR A 57 3.61 15.73 1.90
C THR A 57 4.20 14.92 3.07
N CYS A 58 3.53 14.89 4.23
CA CYS A 58 3.94 14.05 5.36
C CYS A 58 3.91 12.56 5.02
N VAL A 59 2.88 12.10 4.30
CA VAL A 59 2.78 10.70 3.84
C VAL A 59 3.90 10.37 2.84
N ALA A 60 4.15 11.27 1.88
CA ALA A 60 5.23 11.11 0.91
C ALA A 60 6.61 11.05 1.61
N LEU A 61 6.88 11.94 2.56
CA LEU A 61 8.11 11.91 3.36
C LEU A 61 8.25 10.62 4.17
N GLY A 62 7.17 10.15 4.79
CA GLY A 62 7.14 8.86 5.49
C GLY A 62 7.47 7.68 4.58
N GLY A 63 6.92 7.66 3.37
CA GLY A 63 7.22 6.65 2.35
C GLY A 63 8.67 6.68 1.87
N ILE A 64 9.23 7.89 1.66
CA ILE A 64 10.65 8.07 1.28
C ILE A 64 11.56 7.53 2.39
N ILE A 65 11.33 7.93 3.64
CA ILE A 65 12.11 7.49 4.79
C ILE A 65 11.99 5.97 4.97
N GLY A 66 10.78 5.42 4.88
CA GLY A 66 10.53 3.98 4.99
C GLY A 66 11.24 3.17 3.90
N ASN A 67 11.24 3.66 2.65
CA ASN A 67 11.94 3.01 1.54
C ASN A 67 13.47 3.04 1.74
N ILE A 68 14.01 4.16 2.21
CA ILE A 68 15.43 4.28 2.54
C ILE A 68 15.81 3.26 3.63
N VAL A 69 15.02 3.16 4.71
CA VAL A 69 15.24 2.17 5.78
C VAL A 69 15.17 0.73 5.23
N PHE A 70 14.18 0.43 4.39
CA PHE A 70 14.02 -0.90 3.80
C PHE A 70 15.19 -1.30 2.89
N LEU A 71 15.68 -0.38 2.05
CA LEU A 71 16.84 -0.60 1.18
C LEU A 71 18.11 -0.89 2.01
N PHE A 72 18.36 -0.10 3.05
CA PHE A 72 19.52 -0.33 3.92
C PHE A 72 19.40 -1.61 4.76
N TYR A 73 18.19 -2.10 5.03
CA TYR A 73 17.95 -3.36 5.73
C TYR A 73 18.14 -4.59 4.81
N SER A 74 17.72 -4.50 3.54
CA SER A 74 17.64 -5.66 2.63
C SER A 74 18.96 -5.99 1.91
N PHE A 75 19.81 -5.00 1.62
CA PHE A 75 20.98 -5.17 0.74
C PHE A 75 22.32 -5.42 1.45
N ALA A 76 22.37 -5.51 2.78
CA ALA A 76 23.63 -5.67 3.50
C ALA A 76 23.70 -6.99 4.28
N PRO A 77 24.45 -8.01 3.78
CA PRO A 77 24.63 -9.29 4.49
C PRO A 77 25.34 -9.16 5.84
N ASN A 78 26.14 -8.10 6.04
CA ASN A 78 27.04 -7.95 7.20
C ASN A 78 26.92 -6.59 7.93
N ALA A 79 25.92 -5.75 7.62
CA ALA A 79 25.70 -4.45 8.29
C ALA A 79 24.60 -4.52 9.37
N VAL A 80 24.45 -5.69 9.99
CA VAL A 80 23.55 -5.95 11.12
C VAL A 80 23.86 -5.08 12.35
N SER A 81 24.92 -4.27 12.31
CA SER A 81 25.45 -3.55 13.47
C SER A 81 24.99 -2.10 13.61
N PHE A 82 24.62 -1.40 12.53
CA PHE A 82 24.32 0.06 12.61
C PHE A 82 22.83 0.37 12.61
N ALA A 83 22.03 -0.29 11.74
CA ALA A 83 20.58 -0.10 11.72
C ALA A 83 19.87 -0.92 12.81
N SER A 84 20.37 -2.13 13.11
CA SER A 84 19.82 -2.95 14.20
C SER A 84 20.11 -2.33 15.57
N ALA A 85 21.17 -1.52 15.75
CA ALA A 85 21.43 -0.85 17.04
C ALA A 85 20.51 0.36 17.31
N SER A 86 20.08 1.08 16.27
CA SER A 86 19.19 2.24 16.41
C SER A 86 17.70 1.85 16.42
N PHE A 87 17.28 0.87 15.60
CA PHE A 87 15.90 0.37 15.57
C PHE A 87 15.60 -0.74 16.59
N ALA A 88 16.59 -1.42 17.17
CA ALA A 88 16.37 -2.37 18.28
C ALA A 88 16.31 -1.70 19.67
N SER A 89 16.39 -0.36 19.74
CA SER A 89 15.92 0.32 20.94
C SER A 89 14.40 0.10 21.01
N GLY A 90 13.92 -0.65 22.01
CA GLY A 90 12.49 -1.02 22.11
C GLY A 90 11.52 0.17 22.01
N ALA A 91 11.99 1.39 22.29
CA ALA A 91 11.25 2.63 22.07
C ALA A 91 10.85 2.87 20.59
N VAL A 92 11.72 2.62 19.62
CA VAL A 92 11.42 2.87 18.19
C VAL A 92 10.40 1.86 17.68
N GLN A 93 10.48 0.61 18.13
CA GLN A 93 9.52 -0.43 17.77
C GLN A 93 8.14 -0.19 18.39
N VAL A 94 8.08 0.31 19.62
CA VAL A 94 6.83 0.74 20.27
C VAL A 94 6.24 1.93 19.53
N LEU A 95 7.05 2.92 19.16
CA LEU A 95 6.59 4.08 18.40
C LEU A 95 6.00 3.65 17.05
N PHE A 96 6.72 2.78 16.32
CA PHE A 96 6.25 2.22 15.06
C PHE A 96 4.94 1.44 15.22
N GLY A 97 4.82 0.63 16.29
CA GLY A 97 3.60 -0.10 16.60
C GLY A 97 2.39 0.81 16.86
N ILE A 98 2.58 1.92 17.58
CA ILE A 98 1.54 2.90 17.82
C ILE A 98 1.12 3.58 16.51
N PHE A 99 2.08 4.04 15.70
CA PHE A 99 1.78 4.65 14.40
C PHE A 99 1.10 3.69 13.43
N ALA A 100 1.55 2.43 13.38
CA ALA A 100 0.92 1.39 12.58
C ALA A 100 -0.52 1.11 13.05
N GLY A 101 -0.75 1.07 14.37
CA GLY A 101 -2.08 0.92 14.95
C GLY A 101 -3.02 2.08 14.59
N ILE A 102 -2.54 3.32 14.68
CA ILE A 102 -3.30 4.51 14.27
C ILE A 102 -3.62 4.45 12.78
N PHE A 103 -2.65 4.11 11.93
CA PHE A 103 -2.84 3.99 10.48
C PHE A 103 -3.89 2.93 10.12
N VAL A 104 -3.77 1.71 10.68
CA VAL A 104 -4.73 0.62 10.45
C VAL A 104 -6.12 0.99 10.99
N GLY A 105 -6.19 1.69 12.13
CA GLY A 105 -7.44 2.21 12.68
C GLY A 105 -8.14 3.17 11.73
N CYS A 106 -7.43 4.19 11.23
CA CYS A 106 -7.98 5.14 10.26
C CYS A 106 -8.34 4.47 8.95
N TRP A 107 -7.54 3.52 8.47
CA TRP A 107 -7.88 2.73 7.29
C TRP A 107 -9.20 1.96 7.48
N SER A 108 -9.41 1.36 8.65
CA SER A 108 -10.67 0.66 8.95
C SER A 108 -11.89 1.60 9.01
N MET A 109 -11.72 2.82 9.51
CA MET A 109 -12.77 3.85 9.56
C MET A 109 -13.16 4.32 8.16
N ALA A 110 -12.17 4.63 7.33
CA ALA A 110 -12.39 5.08 5.96
C ALA A 110 -13.07 3.99 5.11
N LEU A 111 -12.65 2.73 5.29
CA LEU A 111 -13.34 1.58 4.68
C LEU A 111 -14.80 1.46 5.14
N ALA A 112 -15.08 1.68 6.43
CA ALA A 112 -16.44 1.62 6.95
C ALA A 112 -17.32 2.74 6.35
N GLU A 113 -16.77 3.95 6.16
CA GLU A 113 -17.48 5.06 5.52
C GLU A 113 -17.83 4.72 4.06
N ILE A 114 -16.86 4.20 3.31
CA ILE A 114 -17.07 3.76 1.92
C ILE A 114 -18.11 2.63 1.84
N LEU A 115 -18.05 1.65 2.76
CA LEU A 115 -19.02 0.56 2.83
C LEU A 115 -20.43 1.05 3.16
N ASN A 116 -20.58 2.15 3.91
CA ASN A 116 -21.87 2.75 4.21
C ASN A 116 -22.45 3.52 3.00
N VAL A 117 -21.59 4.12 2.17
CA VAL A 117 -21.99 4.80 0.92
C VAL A 117 -22.32 3.80 -0.20
N PHE A 118 -21.65 2.66 -0.23
CA PHE A 118 -21.85 1.62 -1.23
C PHE A 118 -23.32 1.18 -1.46
N PRO A 119 -24.13 0.84 -0.43
CA PRO A 119 -25.53 0.48 -0.63
C PRO A 119 -26.38 1.61 -1.18
N ILE A 120 -26.06 2.87 -0.86
CA ILE A 120 -26.74 4.06 -1.40
C ILE A 120 -26.46 4.16 -2.90
N PHE A 121 -25.19 4.00 -3.31
CA PHE A 121 -24.80 3.98 -4.71
C PHE A 121 -25.51 2.86 -5.50
N MET A 122 -25.53 1.63 -4.97
CA MET A 122 -26.23 0.50 -5.60
C MET A 122 -27.73 0.77 -5.80
N ARG A 123 -28.36 1.45 -4.83
CA ARG A 123 -29.77 1.86 -4.92
C ARG A 123 -29.98 2.90 -5.99
N ARG A 124 -29.12 3.92 -6.07
CA ARG A 124 -29.18 4.99 -7.07
C ARG A 124 -28.93 4.46 -8.49
N ALA A 125 -28.02 3.51 -8.66
CA ALA A 125 -27.73 2.87 -9.93
C ALA A 125 -28.81 1.87 -10.39
N ARG A 126 -29.86 1.61 -9.59
CA ARG A 126 -30.87 0.54 -9.80
C ARG A 126 -30.27 -0.87 -9.98
N ILE A 127 -29.04 -1.09 -9.53
CA ILE A 127 -28.32 -2.38 -9.62
C ILE A 127 -28.66 -3.31 -8.44
N VAL A 128 -29.46 -2.85 -7.46
CA VAL A 128 -29.87 -3.62 -6.26
C VAL A 128 -30.34 -5.04 -6.57
N ARG A 129 -31.02 -5.26 -7.70
CA ARG A 129 -31.51 -6.59 -8.11
C ARG A 129 -30.41 -7.55 -8.57
N TYR A 130 -29.25 -7.03 -8.95
CA TYR A 130 -28.06 -7.80 -9.36
C TYR A 130 -27.02 -7.95 -8.23
N ALA A 131 -27.21 -7.31 -7.08
CA ALA A 131 -26.32 -7.46 -5.94
C ALA A 131 -26.23 -8.93 -5.48
N SER A 132 -27.34 -9.65 -5.49
CA SER A 132 -27.40 -11.10 -5.25
C SER A 132 -26.62 -11.90 -6.29
N VAL A 133 -26.65 -11.52 -7.56
CA VAL A 133 -25.85 -12.15 -8.62
C VAL A 133 -24.35 -11.93 -8.38
N PHE A 134 -23.97 -10.74 -7.92
CA PHE A 134 -22.58 -10.42 -7.59
C PHE A 134 -22.06 -11.25 -6.40
N VAL A 135 -22.86 -11.39 -5.34
CA VAL A 135 -22.52 -12.23 -4.17
C VAL A 135 -22.41 -13.71 -4.57
N ILE A 136 -23.33 -14.21 -5.39
CA ILE A 136 -23.29 -15.60 -5.87
C ILE A 136 -22.06 -15.82 -6.78
N GLY A 137 -21.77 -14.88 -7.68
CA GLY A 137 -20.57 -14.94 -8.54
C GLY A 137 -19.27 -14.94 -7.73
N ALA A 138 -19.18 -14.10 -6.70
CA ALA A 138 -18.03 -14.09 -5.79
C ALA A 138 -17.91 -15.39 -4.97
N ALA A 139 -19.03 -15.94 -4.51
CA ALA A 139 -19.07 -17.21 -3.79
C ALA A 139 -18.65 -18.38 -4.68
N ILE A 140 -19.13 -18.44 -5.92
CA ILE A 140 -18.72 -19.45 -6.91
C ILE A 140 -17.23 -19.29 -7.25
N GLY A 141 -16.76 -18.07 -7.47
CA GLY A 141 -15.34 -17.80 -7.74
C GLY A 141 -14.42 -18.26 -6.61
N LYS A 142 -14.76 -17.94 -5.35
CA LYS A 142 -14.02 -18.44 -4.18
C LYS A 142 -14.15 -19.95 -4.00
N GLY A 143 -15.32 -20.51 -4.26
CA GLY A 143 -15.57 -21.95 -4.19
C GLY A 143 -14.76 -22.74 -5.21
N LEU A 144 -14.73 -22.28 -6.46
CA LEU A 144 -13.91 -22.87 -7.53
C LEU A 144 -12.42 -22.70 -7.26
N GLY A 145 -12.00 -21.53 -6.76
CA GLY A 145 -10.62 -21.29 -6.36
C GLY A 145 -10.16 -22.23 -5.24
N ALA A 146 -10.99 -22.40 -4.20
CA ALA A 146 -10.73 -23.35 -3.12
C ALA A 146 -10.75 -24.81 -3.60
N GLY A 147 -11.67 -25.18 -4.49
CA GLY A 147 -11.73 -26.51 -5.09
C GLY A 147 -10.49 -26.83 -5.95
N LEU A 148 -10.04 -25.89 -6.77
CA LEU A 148 -8.80 -26.01 -7.54
C LEU A 148 -7.57 -26.09 -6.64
N PHE A 149 -7.51 -25.29 -5.58
CA PHE A 149 -6.45 -25.35 -4.58
C PHE A 149 -6.37 -26.75 -3.94
N PHE A 150 -7.52 -27.31 -3.55
CA PHE A 150 -7.59 -28.66 -2.96
C PHE A 150 -7.25 -29.78 -3.96
N LEU A 151 -7.65 -29.64 -5.23
CA LEU A 151 -7.35 -30.60 -6.30
C LEU A 151 -5.88 -30.61 -6.72
N LYS A 152 -5.19 -29.47 -6.63
CA LYS A 152 -3.77 -29.36 -6.97
C LYS A 152 -2.83 -29.70 -5.80
N GLY A 153 -3.36 -29.88 -4.58
CA GLY A 153 -2.57 -30.33 -3.41
C GLY A 153 -1.38 -29.43 -3.09
N TRP A 154 -1.57 -28.11 -3.14
CA TRP A 154 -0.61 -27.13 -2.65
C TRP A 154 -0.86 -26.82 -1.17
#